data_AF-A0A6P6MAI9-F1
#
_entry.id   AF-A0A6P6MAI9-F1
#
_cell.length_a   1.000
_cell.length_b   1.000
_cell.length_c   1.000
_cell.angle_alpha   90.00
_cell.angle_beta   90.00
_cell.angle_gamma   90.00
#
_symmetry.space_group_name_H-M   'P 1'
#
loop_
_entity.id
_entity.type
_entity.pdbx_description
1 polymer ?
#
loop_
_entity_poly.entity_id
_entity_poly.type
_entity_poly.pdbx_seq_one_letter_code
_entity_poly.pdbx_strand_id
1 'polypeptide(L)'
;MIPIAVVVCVMGGWCTVYLADTLLRSSSSVKNRYESWLSSNGFTLSPFHIKWHTGIFNRLFARCANLNPHFLYIWFSAGMVFGVLAMFGSVVLLSKTLQQTLSQMMAETPQGSHEQILQVVVPGVNLPVSQLAYFFIAILVSGVIHEFGHGVAALREQVRLNGFGVFMFVVYPGAFVDLFTTHLNLISPVQQLRIFCAGVWHNFMLCVVALSFLFLLPIFLFPFYYTGAGALVTEVVEGSPSSGPRGLFSGDLVTQLEDCTVRGVQDWHSCVQHLSHNPQMGYCVHTAKLQLSWSTGRAFKRLDGTMECCGNNSLTDFCFSYSNNVESKLFTCLPVRKTIEASRTCRTNTDCQTDFTPSLCLIPSLENQTRLIRVKHPPQTDMLFVGYPSHLQYSVSLTGFVPRLAFLHPDLPVMLETFCKYLVSLSGALAVVNAVPCFALDGQWMLTAFLEATLSSVIPERNNRELIGFFFLLGGSALLAANVALGLWMVTAR
;
A
#
# COMPACT_ATOMS: atom_id res chain seq x y z
N MET A 1 -8.78 1.13 -13.18
CA MET A 1 -9.80 2.13 -13.57
C MET A 1 -10.87 2.16 -12.49
N ILE A 2 -11.24 3.35 -11.99
CA ILE A 2 -12.39 3.49 -11.08
C ILE A 2 -13.63 3.03 -11.85
N PRO A 3 -14.43 2.09 -11.32
CA PRO A 3 -15.65 1.68 -11.98
C PRO A 3 -16.58 2.89 -12.13
N ILE A 4 -17.13 3.14 -13.33
CA ILE A 4 -18.08 4.24 -13.59
C ILE A 4 -19.22 4.20 -12.57
N ALA A 5 -19.65 2.99 -12.17
CA ALA A 5 -20.63 2.78 -11.12
C ALA A 5 -20.27 3.49 -9.80
N VAL A 6 -19.01 3.44 -9.37
CA VAL A 6 -18.55 4.10 -8.12
C VAL A 6 -18.67 5.61 -8.24
N VAL A 7 -18.23 6.19 -9.36
CA VAL A 7 -18.33 7.65 -9.59
C VAL A 7 -19.79 8.09 -9.61
N VAL A 8 -20.66 7.35 -10.33
CA VAL A 8 -22.10 7.62 -10.39
C VAL A 8 -22.74 7.50 -9.00
N CYS A 9 -22.38 6.48 -8.21
CA CYS A 9 -22.87 6.32 -6.85
C CYS A 9 -22.44 7.48 -5.93
N VAL A 10 -21.18 7.91 -5.99
CA VAL A 10 -20.67 9.01 -5.16
C VAL A 10 -21.33 10.34 -5.56
N MET A 11 -21.32 10.68 -6.85
CA MET A 11 -21.91 11.92 -7.35
C MET A 11 -23.43 11.93 -7.13
N GLY A 12 -24.12 10.83 -7.42
CA GLY A 12 -25.55 10.66 -7.15
C GLY A 12 -25.87 10.78 -5.66
N GLY A 13 -25.05 10.18 -4.79
CA GLY A 13 -25.14 10.32 -3.34
C GLY A 13 -25.07 11.79 -2.90
N TRP A 14 -24.06 12.54 -3.37
CA TRP A 14 -23.96 13.96 -3.05
C TRP A 14 -25.14 14.80 -3.59
N CYS A 15 -25.59 14.52 -4.82
CA CYS A 15 -26.76 15.18 -5.39
C CYS A 15 -28.02 14.91 -4.53
N THR A 16 -28.23 13.68 -4.09
CA THR A 16 -29.39 13.34 -3.23
C THR A 16 -29.32 14.04 -1.87
N VAL A 17 -28.15 14.07 -1.24
CA VAL A 17 -27.93 14.80 0.03
C VAL A 17 -28.19 16.29 -0.14
N TYR A 18 -27.64 16.90 -1.20
CA TYR A 18 -27.81 18.33 -1.46
C TYR A 18 -29.25 18.70 -1.82
N LEU A 19 -29.93 17.87 -2.63
CA LEU A 19 -31.35 18.04 -2.93
C LEU A 19 -32.20 17.93 -1.66
N ALA A 20 -31.91 16.96 -0.79
CA ALA A 20 -32.60 16.81 0.48
C ALA A 20 -32.41 18.04 1.40
N ASP A 21 -31.17 18.54 1.57
CA ASP A 21 -30.88 19.77 2.33
C ASP A 21 -31.63 20.97 1.74
N THR A 22 -31.61 21.13 0.41
CA THR A 22 -32.31 22.23 -0.28
C THR A 22 -33.83 22.15 -0.09
N LEU A 23 -34.42 20.95 -0.21
CA LEU A 23 -35.86 20.74 0.00
C LEU A 23 -36.28 21.02 1.45
N LEU A 24 -35.47 20.58 2.43
CA LEU A 24 -35.73 20.82 3.84
C LEU A 24 -35.61 22.31 4.21
N ARG A 25 -34.67 23.04 3.60
CA ARG A 25 -34.52 24.50 3.78
C ARG A 25 -35.60 25.31 3.06
N SER A 26 -36.14 24.80 1.97
CA SER A 26 -37.23 25.43 1.20
C SER A 26 -38.59 25.28 1.89
N SER A 27 -38.81 24.19 2.63
CA SER A 27 -40.08 23.93 3.31
C SER A 27 -40.34 24.92 4.45
N SER A 28 -41.36 25.76 4.30
CA SER A 28 -41.76 26.76 5.32
C SER A 28 -42.10 26.14 6.68
N SER A 29 -42.58 24.89 6.70
CA SER A 29 -42.99 24.19 7.92
C SER A 29 -41.83 23.56 8.69
N VAL A 30 -40.75 23.17 7.99
CA VAL A 30 -39.66 22.37 8.56
C VAL A 30 -38.35 23.15 8.66
N LYS A 31 -38.17 24.21 7.87
CA LYS A 31 -36.94 25.02 7.78
C LYS A 31 -36.36 25.37 9.16
N ASN A 32 -37.14 26.04 10.01
CA ASN A 32 -36.64 26.51 11.31
C ASN A 32 -36.20 25.35 12.22
N ARG A 33 -36.93 24.22 12.18
CA ARG A 33 -36.59 23.02 12.95
C ARG A 33 -35.33 22.37 12.41
N TYR A 34 -35.17 22.29 11.09
CA TYR A 34 -34.01 21.70 10.44
C TYR A 34 -32.75 22.55 10.64
N GLU A 35 -32.82 23.88 10.46
CA GLU A 35 -31.69 24.79 10.69
C GLU A 35 -31.28 24.84 12.17
N SER A 36 -32.25 24.82 13.08
CA SER A 36 -31.98 24.68 14.52
C SER A 36 -31.35 23.32 14.85
N TRP A 37 -31.82 22.23 14.23
CA TRP A 37 -31.23 20.90 14.41
C TRP A 37 -29.80 20.81 13.86
N LEU A 38 -29.53 21.36 12.68
CA LEU A 38 -28.19 21.41 12.10
C LEU A 38 -27.23 22.21 13.00
N SER A 39 -27.62 23.41 13.40
CA SER A 39 -26.79 24.29 14.24
C SER A 39 -26.56 23.71 15.65
N SER A 40 -27.59 23.13 16.27
CA SER A 40 -27.46 22.50 17.60
C SER A 40 -26.56 21.27 17.60
N ASN A 41 -26.53 20.50 16.50
CA ASN A 41 -25.63 19.36 16.34
C ASN A 41 -24.28 19.73 15.70
N GLY A 42 -24.08 20.99 15.33
CA GLY A 42 -22.83 21.50 14.75
C GLY A 42 -22.58 21.06 13.30
N PHE A 43 -23.62 20.71 12.55
CA PHE A 43 -23.49 20.34 11.14
C PHE A 43 -23.67 21.54 10.21
N THR A 44 -22.79 21.65 9.22
CA THR A 44 -22.90 22.59 8.11
C THR A 44 -22.77 21.82 6.80
N LEU A 45 -23.79 21.94 5.95
CA LEU A 45 -23.87 21.31 4.63
C LEU A 45 -23.62 22.35 3.54
N SER A 46 -22.82 21.96 2.56
CA SER A 46 -22.49 22.73 1.36
C SER A 46 -22.32 21.77 0.18
N PRO A 47 -22.39 22.24 -1.08
CA PRO A 47 -22.23 21.36 -2.23
C PRO A 47 -20.94 20.52 -2.13
N PHE A 48 -21.08 19.20 -2.20
CA PHE A 48 -19.98 18.22 -2.05
C PHE A 48 -19.16 18.30 -0.76
N HIS A 49 -19.71 18.94 0.28
CA HIS A 49 -18.96 19.19 1.51
C HIS A 49 -19.86 19.21 2.74
N ILE A 50 -19.63 18.28 3.65
CA ILE A 50 -20.27 18.21 4.96
C ILE A 50 -19.23 18.43 6.05
N LYS A 51 -19.54 19.30 7.01
CA LYS A 51 -18.67 19.63 8.13
C LYS A 51 -19.43 19.44 9.44
N TRP A 52 -18.77 18.81 10.40
CA TRP A 52 -19.24 18.60 11.76
C TRP A 52 -18.30 19.29 12.73
N HIS A 53 -18.84 20.17 13.58
CA HIS A 53 -18.09 20.94 14.57
C HIS A 53 -18.61 20.64 15.97
N THR A 54 -17.72 20.38 16.92
CA THR A 54 -18.09 20.03 18.29
C THR A 54 -17.09 20.57 19.32
N GLY A 55 -17.62 21.05 20.45
CA GLY A 55 -16.83 21.43 21.63
C GLY A 55 -16.60 20.28 22.62
N ILE A 56 -17.12 19.07 22.33
CA ILE A 56 -17.07 17.93 23.27
C ILE A 56 -15.62 17.56 23.61
N PHE A 57 -14.72 17.62 22.62
CA PHE A 57 -13.31 17.26 22.80
C PHE A 57 -12.51 18.31 23.56
N ASN A 58 -13.00 19.54 23.75
CA ASN A 58 -12.25 20.63 24.38
C ASN A 58 -11.74 20.25 25.78
N ARG A 59 -12.51 19.45 26.53
CA ARG A 59 -12.10 18.91 27.83
C ARG A 59 -10.92 17.94 27.71
N LEU A 60 -10.90 17.09 26.68
CA LEU A 60 -9.79 16.18 26.40
C LEU A 60 -8.54 16.98 26.05
N PHE A 61 -8.64 17.95 25.14
CA PHE A 61 -7.54 18.86 24.80
C PHE A 61 -6.98 19.56 26.04
N ALA A 62 -7.85 20.11 26.90
CA ALA A 62 -7.43 20.77 28.14
C ALA A 62 -6.76 19.81 29.15
N ARG A 63 -7.25 18.58 29.27
CA ARG A 63 -6.58 17.56 30.09
C ARG A 63 -5.19 17.25 29.54
N CYS A 64 -5.08 16.99 28.23
CA CYS A 64 -3.80 16.70 27.59
C CYS A 64 -2.81 17.86 27.74
N ALA A 65 -3.27 19.10 27.58
CA ALA A 65 -2.46 20.31 27.77
C ALA A 65 -1.99 20.54 29.23
N ASN A 66 -2.60 19.86 30.21
CA ASN A 66 -2.27 20.00 31.62
C ASN A 66 -1.55 18.78 32.22
N LEU A 67 -1.38 17.68 31.48
CA LEU A 67 -0.77 16.43 31.99
C LEU A 67 0.64 16.65 32.56
N ASN A 68 1.54 17.24 31.78
CA ASN A 68 2.89 17.59 32.23
C ASN A 68 3.38 18.83 31.46
N PRO A 69 3.24 20.04 32.02
CA PRO A 69 3.59 21.29 31.35
C PRO A 69 5.05 21.37 30.89
N HIS A 70 5.99 20.86 31.70
CA HIS A 70 7.41 20.90 31.39
C HIS A 70 7.76 19.98 30.22
N PHE A 71 7.26 18.74 30.25
CA PHE A 71 7.43 17.81 29.14
C PHE A 71 6.83 18.36 27.84
N LEU A 72 5.60 18.90 27.89
CA LEU A 72 4.93 19.46 26.73
C LEU A 72 5.67 20.67 26.16
N TYR A 73 6.24 21.53 27.02
CA TYR A 73 7.06 22.65 26.55
C TYR A 73 8.28 22.16 25.76
N ILE A 74 8.99 21.14 26.24
CA ILE A 74 10.12 20.54 25.53
C ILE A 74 9.64 19.87 24.23
N TRP A 75 8.54 19.12 24.29
CA TRP A 75 7.93 18.44 23.14
C TRP A 75 7.59 19.41 22.00
N PHE A 76 6.87 20.49 22.29
CA PHE A 76 6.49 21.49 21.29
C PHE A 76 7.67 22.38 20.87
N SER A 77 8.69 22.56 21.73
CA SER A 77 9.91 23.26 21.34
C SER A 77 10.77 22.43 20.38
N ALA A 78 10.87 21.11 20.59
CA ALA A 78 11.48 20.19 19.64
C ALA A 78 10.68 20.15 18.32
N GLY A 79 9.35 20.11 18.43
CA GLY A 79 8.45 20.17 17.28
C GLY A 79 8.59 21.46 16.46
N MET A 80 8.81 22.60 17.11
CA MET A 80 9.11 23.87 16.43
C MET A 80 10.42 23.81 15.64
N VAL A 81 11.51 23.31 16.25
CA VAL A 81 12.79 23.16 15.54
C VAL A 81 12.64 22.21 14.36
N PHE A 82 11.99 21.06 14.56
CA PHE A 82 11.69 20.10 13.49
C PHE A 82 10.84 20.73 12.39
N GLY A 83 9.77 21.46 12.73
CA GLY A 83 8.87 22.09 11.77
C GLY A 83 9.57 23.14 10.91
N VAL A 84 10.42 23.98 11.49
CA VAL A 84 11.24 24.93 10.74
C VAL A 84 12.20 24.21 9.79
N LEU A 85 12.89 23.16 10.25
CA LEU A 85 13.75 22.34 9.39
C LEU A 85 12.96 21.64 8.27
N ALA A 86 11.78 21.13 8.59
CA ALA A 86 10.88 20.48 7.64
C ALA A 86 10.32 21.46 6.60
N MET A 87 10.12 22.73 6.96
CA MET A 87 9.69 23.77 6.01
C MET A 87 10.72 24.02 4.91
N PHE A 88 12.00 24.11 5.26
CA PHE A 88 13.06 24.22 4.24
C PHE A 88 13.32 22.88 3.55
N GLY A 89 13.26 21.78 4.30
CA GLY A 89 13.42 20.43 3.78
C GLY A 89 12.36 20.03 2.75
N SER A 90 11.10 20.44 2.95
CA SER A 90 10.00 20.15 2.03
C SER A 90 10.19 20.85 0.67
N VAL A 91 10.68 22.10 0.67
CA VAL A 91 11.03 22.83 -0.57
C VAL A 91 12.13 22.11 -1.34
N VAL A 92 13.19 21.67 -0.65
CA VAL A 92 14.27 20.89 -1.28
C VAL A 92 13.75 19.56 -1.82
N LEU A 93 12.93 18.84 -1.03
CA LEU A 93 12.36 17.55 -1.42
C LEU A 93 11.47 17.67 -2.66
N LEU A 94 10.55 18.64 -2.69
CA LEU A 94 9.67 18.87 -3.83
C LEU A 94 10.41 19.38 -5.05
N SER A 95 11.50 20.13 -4.88
CA SER A 95 12.35 20.56 -5.99
C SER A 95 13.06 19.36 -6.63
N LYS A 96 13.61 18.45 -5.80
CA LYS A 96 14.21 17.20 -6.30
C LYS A 96 13.17 16.29 -6.95
N THR A 97 11.99 16.16 -6.37
CA THR A 97 10.88 15.36 -6.92
C THR A 97 10.45 15.89 -8.29
N LEU A 98 10.34 17.22 -8.42
CA LEU A 98 10.04 17.88 -9.69
C LEU A 98 11.13 17.61 -10.73
N GLN A 99 12.41 17.76 -10.36
CA GLN A 99 13.55 17.50 -11.25
C GLN A 99 13.59 16.04 -11.71
N GLN A 100 13.40 15.08 -10.80
CA GLN A 100 13.33 13.66 -11.10
C GLN A 100 12.19 13.36 -12.07
N THR A 101 10.99 13.88 -11.79
CA THR A 101 9.81 13.67 -12.64
C THR A 101 10.03 14.24 -14.04
N LEU A 102 10.61 15.44 -14.15
CA LEU A 102 10.94 16.05 -15.44
C LEU A 102 11.99 15.25 -16.21
N SER A 103 13.05 14.78 -15.54
CA SER A 103 14.07 13.94 -16.18
C SER A 103 13.51 12.63 -16.72
N GLN A 104 12.55 12.02 -16.02
CA GLN A 104 11.88 10.80 -16.44
C GLN A 104 10.96 11.01 -17.66
N MET A 105 10.43 12.22 -17.85
CA MET A 105 9.66 12.56 -19.05
C MET A 105 10.56 12.83 -20.26
N MET A 106 11.79 13.31 -20.04
CA MET A 106 12.75 13.60 -21.11
C MET A 106 13.62 12.41 -21.54
N ALA A 107 13.64 11.33 -20.75
CA ALA A 107 14.44 10.14 -21.06
C ALA A 107 13.76 9.24 -22.11
N GLU A 108 14.48 8.93 -23.20
CA GLU A 108 14.01 8.07 -24.31
C GLU A 108 13.95 6.57 -23.95
N THR A 109 14.59 6.15 -22.86
CA THR A 109 14.53 4.78 -22.34
C THR A 109 14.08 4.82 -20.87
N PRO A 110 12.96 4.16 -20.51
CA PRO A 110 12.53 4.11 -19.12
C PRO A 110 13.44 3.16 -18.35
N GLN A 111 14.50 3.68 -17.72
CA GLN A 111 15.15 2.96 -16.64
C GLN A 111 14.14 2.84 -15.50
N GLY A 112 13.79 1.61 -15.14
CA GLY A 112 12.81 1.27 -14.11
C GLY A 112 13.25 1.65 -12.69
N SER A 113 13.45 2.93 -12.42
CA SER A 113 13.66 3.46 -11.07
C SER A 113 12.28 3.75 -10.45
N HIS A 114 11.75 2.78 -9.70
CA HIS A 114 10.58 2.91 -8.81
C HIS A 114 10.87 3.82 -7.59
N GLU A 115 11.60 4.93 -7.75
CA GLU A 115 12.03 5.82 -6.67
C GLU A 115 11.35 7.19 -6.75
N GLN A 116 10.03 7.23 -6.92
CA GLN A 116 9.28 8.47 -6.68
C GLN A 116 8.90 8.52 -5.20
N ILE A 117 9.53 9.46 -4.46
CA ILE A 117 9.36 9.62 -3.01
C ILE A 117 7.95 10.15 -2.64
N LEU A 118 7.30 10.87 -3.57
CA LEU A 118 5.96 11.42 -3.39
C LEU A 118 5.15 11.25 -4.69
N GLN A 119 4.50 10.10 -4.85
CA GLN A 119 3.56 9.88 -5.97
C GLN A 119 2.15 10.33 -5.57
N VAL A 120 1.47 11.04 -6.46
CA VAL A 120 0.04 11.38 -6.28
C VAL A 120 -0.78 10.10 -6.28
N VAL A 121 -1.47 9.82 -5.18
CA VAL A 121 -2.33 8.65 -5.06
C VAL A 121 -3.71 8.97 -5.64
N VAL A 122 -4.10 8.22 -6.68
CA VAL A 122 -5.40 8.30 -7.33
C VAL A 122 -6.14 6.98 -7.10
N PRO A 123 -7.12 6.95 -6.19
CA PRO A 123 -8.04 5.82 -5.99
C PRO A 123 -8.43 5.13 -7.30
N GLY A 124 -8.29 3.80 -7.38
CA GLY A 124 -8.72 3.00 -8.54
C GLY A 124 -7.87 3.11 -9.80
N VAL A 125 -6.82 3.95 -9.82
CA VAL A 125 -5.79 3.95 -10.88
C VAL A 125 -4.51 3.29 -10.37
N ASN A 126 -3.87 3.90 -9.35
CA ASN A 126 -2.67 3.34 -8.72
C ASN A 126 -2.94 2.69 -7.35
N LEU A 127 -4.20 2.69 -6.90
CA LEU A 127 -4.63 2.13 -5.61
C LEU A 127 -5.83 1.17 -5.80
N PRO A 128 -5.70 -0.13 -5.45
CA PRO A 128 -6.80 -1.08 -5.49
C PRO A 128 -8.02 -0.62 -4.69
N VAL A 129 -9.23 -0.91 -5.19
CA VAL A 129 -10.50 -0.51 -4.53
C VAL A 129 -10.63 -1.14 -3.14
N SER A 130 -10.14 -2.37 -2.96
CA SER A 130 -10.10 -3.07 -1.67
C SER A 130 -9.27 -2.33 -0.61
N GLN A 131 -8.31 -1.50 -1.03
CA GLN A 131 -7.43 -0.76 -0.13
C GLN A 131 -7.93 0.65 0.21
N LEU A 132 -9.03 1.11 -0.40
CA LEU A 132 -9.56 2.46 -0.19
C LEU A 132 -9.98 2.72 1.25
N ALA A 133 -10.53 1.73 1.93
CA ALA A 133 -10.91 1.87 3.34
C ALA A 133 -9.69 2.21 4.21
N TYR A 134 -8.57 1.51 4.03
CA TYR A 134 -7.34 1.80 4.76
C TYR A 134 -6.82 3.20 4.44
N PHE A 135 -6.84 3.60 3.17
CA PHE A 135 -6.42 4.92 2.73
C PHE A 135 -7.24 6.04 3.39
N PHE A 136 -8.57 5.99 3.34
CA PHE A 136 -9.42 7.03 3.91
C PHE A 136 -9.36 7.07 5.44
N ILE A 137 -9.30 5.91 6.11
CA ILE A 137 -9.14 5.85 7.56
C ILE A 137 -7.76 6.40 7.97
N ALA A 138 -6.69 6.06 7.25
CA ALA A 138 -5.35 6.55 7.55
C ALA A 138 -5.22 8.07 7.34
N ILE A 139 -5.83 8.64 6.30
CA ILE A 139 -5.91 10.09 6.11
C ILE A 139 -6.67 10.74 7.28
N LEU A 140 -7.84 10.21 7.64
CA LEU A 140 -8.65 10.76 8.72
C LEU A 140 -7.89 10.72 10.06
N VAL A 141 -7.27 9.59 10.40
CA VAL A 141 -6.47 9.45 11.63
C VAL A 141 -5.29 10.43 11.61
N SER A 142 -4.59 10.55 10.49
CA SER A 142 -3.48 11.51 10.35
C SER A 142 -3.97 12.95 10.54
N GLY A 143 -5.08 13.34 9.90
CA GLY A 143 -5.68 14.66 10.06
C GLY A 143 -6.12 14.94 11.50
N VAL A 144 -6.77 13.98 12.16
CA VAL A 144 -7.19 14.14 13.57
C VAL A 144 -5.97 14.34 14.49
N ILE A 145 -4.91 13.56 14.31
CA ILE A 145 -3.68 13.66 15.13
C ILE A 145 -2.91 14.96 14.84
N HIS A 146 -2.92 15.42 13.59
CA HIS A 146 -2.36 16.70 13.18
C HIS A 146 -3.04 17.88 13.89
N GLU A 147 -4.36 17.97 13.78
CA GLU A 147 -5.16 19.00 14.46
C GLU A 147 -5.12 18.88 15.98
N PHE A 148 -5.00 17.65 16.49
CA PHE A 148 -4.77 17.40 17.90
C PHE A 148 -3.50 18.11 18.38
N GLY A 149 -2.42 18.04 17.59
CA GLY A 149 -1.17 18.76 17.83
C GLY A 149 -1.37 20.27 17.96
N HIS A 150 -2.03 20.89 16.98
CA HIS A 150 -2.34 22.33 17.02
C HIS A 150 -3.16 22.72 18.24
N GLY A 151 -4.23 21.96 18.54
CA GLY A 151 -5.12 22.27 19.65
C GLY A 151 -4.44 22.17 21.02
N VAL A 152 -3.62 21.15 21.26
CA VAL A 152 -2.88 21.02 22.52
C VAL A 152 -1.79 22.10 22.64
N ALA A 153 -1.07 22.42 21.55
CA ALA A 153 -0.08 23.49 21.53
C ALA A 153 -0.71 24.86 21.81
N ALA A 154 -1.85 25.15 21.18
CA ALA A 154 -2.58 26.40 21.36
C ALA A 154 -2.99 26.60 22.83
N LEU A 155 -3.54 25.58 23.48
CA LEU A 155 -3.89 25.66 24.90
C LEU A 155 -2.66 25.84 25.80
N ARG A 156 -1.51 25.24 25.45
CA ARG A 156 -0.25 25.45 26.19
C ARG A 156 0.24 26.91 26.10
N GLU A 157 0.09 27.52 24.93
CA GLU A 157 0.45 28.91 24.66
C GLU A 157 -0.67 29.90 25.03
N GLN A 158 -1.65 29.49 25.85
CA GLN A 158 -2.75 30.31 26.36
C GLN A 158 -3.70 30.87 25.27
N VAL A 159 -3.75 30.20 24.11
CA VAL A 159 -4.71 30.50 23.04
C VAL A 159 -5.98 29.68 23.27
N ARG A 160 -7.14 30.35 23.20
CA ARG A 160 -8.43 29.71 23.41
C ARG A 160 -8.80 28.82 22.22
N LEU A 161 -9.26 27.62 22.53
CA LEU A 161 -9.82 26.66 21.58
C LEU A 161 -11.35 26.75 21.57
N ASN A 162 -11.94 27.10 20.43
CA ASN A 162 -13.39 27.18 20.27
C ASN A 162 -14.01 25.79 20.13
N GLY A 163 -13.39 24.94 19.31
CA GLY A 163 -13.85 23.58 19.09
C GLY A 163 -12.96 22.79 18.13
N PHE A 164 -13.37 21.54 17.90
CA PHE A 164 -12.76 20.64 16.94
C PHE A 164 -13.82 20.21 15.93
N GLY A 165 -13.43 19.93 14.71
CA GLY A 165 -14.36 19.35 13.76
C GLY A 165 -13.73 18.44 12.73
N VAL A 166 -14.61 17.70 12.07
CA VAL A 166 -14.31 16.78 10.98
C VAL A 166 -15.15 17.18 9.79
N PHE A 167 -14.58 17.14 8.60
CA PHE A 167 -15.29 17.38 7.36
C PHE A 167 -15.05 16.27 6.37
N MET A 168 -15.93 16.18 5.39
CA MET A 168 -15.83 15.26 4.27
C MET A 168 -16.07 16.05 3.00
N PHE A 169 -15.05 16.14 2.15
CA PHE A 169 -15.07 16.82 0.85
C PHE A 169 -15.05 15.79 -0.27
N VAL A 170 -16.16 15.63 -1.00
CA VAL A 170 -16.38 14.58 -2.01
C VAL A 170 -16.20 13.16 -1.44
N VAL A 171 -14.96 12.68 -1.33
CA VAL A 171 -14.61 11.39 -0.71
C VAL A 171 -13.49 11.52 0.32
N TYR A 172 -12.92 12.71 0.49
CA TYR A 172 -11.76 12.95 1.34
C TYR A 172 -12.18 13.40 2.73
N PRO A 173 -11.94 12.60 3.77
CA PRO A 173 -12.15 13.03 5.14
C PRO A 173 -11.01 13.94 5.58
N GLY A 174 -11.33 14.95 6.37
CA GLY A 174 -10.37 15.86 6.97
C GLY A 174 -10.82 16.28 8.37
N ALA A 175 -9.88 16.85 9.14
CA ALA A 175 -10.16 17.42 10.44
C ALA A 175 -9.71 18.88 10.45
N PHE A 176 -10.23 19.68 11.39
CA PHE A 176 -9.76 21.02 11.65
C PHE A 176 -9.94 21.36 13.14
N VAL A 177 -9.08 22.21 13.67
CA VAL A 177 -9.25 22.84 14.98
C VAL A 177 -9.61 24.32 14.82
N ASP A 178 -10.66 24.78 15.52
CA ASP A 178 -11.06 26.19 15.52
C ASP A 178 -10.41 26.93 16.69
N LEU A 179 -9.44 27.79 16.36
CA LEU A 179 -8.67 28.60 17.30
C LEU A 179 -9.13 30.06 17.26
N PHE A 180 -9.12 30.71 18.42
CA PHE A 180 -9.50 32.11 18.50
C PHE A 180 -8.40 33.04 17.95
N THR A 181 -8.61 33.53 16.73
CA THR A 181 -7.62 34.27 15.92
C THR A 181 -7.05 35.52 16.59
N THR A 182 -7.86 36.25 17.36
CA THR A 182 -7.39 37.47 18.03
C THR A 182 -6.33 37.17 19.09
N HIS A 183 -6.50 36.10 19.88
CA HIS A 183 -5.48 35.66 20.84
C HIS A 183 -4.23 35.15 20.12
N LEU A 184 -4.40 34.46 18.99
CA LEU A 184 -3.29 33.97 18.20
C LEU A 184 -2.42 35.11 17.64
N ASN A 185 -3.04 36.22 17.24
CA ASN A 185 -2.32 37.40 16.75
C ASN A 185 -1.65 38.23 17.86
N LEU A 186 -1.99 37.99 19.13
CA LEU A 186 -1.44 38.72 20.27
C LEU A 186 -0.20 38.04 20.89
N ILE A 187 -0.04 36.73 20.68
CA ILE A 187 1.11 35.98 21.20
C ILE A 187 2.37 36.24 20.38
N SER A 188 3.54 35.97 20.96
CA SER A 188 4.81 36.20 20.28
C SER A 188 5.01 35.25 19.08
N PRO A 189 5.81 35.64 18.07
CA PRO A 189 6.05 34.81 16.88
C PRO A 189 6.63 33.42 17.20
N VAL A 190 7.44 33.29 18.26
CA VAL A 190 7.99 32.00 18.71
C VAL A 190 6.88 31.09 19.26
N GLN A 191 5.89 31.65 19.96
CA GLN A 191 4.75 30.89 20.45
C GLN A 191 3.84 30.47 19.29
N GLN A 192 3.62 31.36 18.31
CA GLN A 192 2.91 31.03 17.08
C GLN A 192 3.59 29.88 16.34
N LEU A 193 4.92 29.92 16.19
CA LEU A 193 5.69 28.84 15.58
C LEU A 193 5.49 27.51 16.29
N ARG A 194 5.48 27.46 17.62
CA ARG A 194 5.18 26.22 18.36
C ARG A 194 3.79 25.66 18.05
N ILE A 195 2.79 26.53 17.86
CA ILE A 195 1.44 26.11 17.49
C ILE A 195 1.40 25.61 16.04
N PHE A 196 1.90 26.39 15.08
CA PHE A 196 1.84 26.03 13.66
C PHE A 196 2.74 24.85 13.29
N CYS A 197 3.87 24.65 13.97
CA CYS A 197 4.70 23.47 13.76
C CYS A 197 4.14 22.20 14.43
N ALA A 198 3.16 22.34 15.35
CA ALA A 198 2.67 21.22 16.14
C ALA A 198 2.02 20.13 15.28
N GLY A 199 1.22 20.50 14.27
CA GLY A 199 0.57 19.52 13.39
C GLY A 199 1.56 18.70 12.58
N VAL A 200 2.54 19.35 11.96
CA VAL A 200 3.64 18.70 11.22
C VAL A 200 4.43 17.76 12.14
N TRP A 201 4.74 18.19 13.37
CA TRP A 201 5.44 17.38 14.37
C TRP A 201 4.64 16.12 14.77
N HIS A 202 3.33 16.26 15.01
CA HIS A 202 2.49 15.12 15.40
C HIS A 202 2.31 14.10 14.28
N ASN A 203 2.24 14.54 13.03
CA ASN A 203 2.27 13.63 11.88
C ASN A 203 3.60 12.88 11.77
N PHE A 204 4.73 13.57 11.92
CA PHE A 204 6.03 12.91 11.93
C PHE A 204 6.14 11.89 13.08
N MET A 205 5.68 12.22 14.28
CA MET A 205 5.64 11.29 15.42
C MET A 205 4.71 10.11 15.16
N LEU A 206 3.56 10.32 14.51
CA LEU A 206 2.67 9.24 14.10
C LEU A 206 3.36 8.29 13.12
N CYS A 207 4.18 8.80 12.19
CA CYS A 207 5.00 7.97 11.31
C CYS A 207 6.01 7.14 12.10
N VAL A 208 6.73 7.74 13.04
CA VAL A 208 7.72 7.03 13.87
C VAL A 208 7.05 5.93 14.70
N VAL A 209 5.89 6.23 15.31
CA VAL A 209 5.11 5.24 16.08
C VAL A 209 4.59 4.12 15.17
N ALA A 210 4.05 4.44 14.00
CA ALA A 210 3.54 3.44 13.06
C ALA A 210 4.67 2.56 12.47
N LEU A 211 5.84 3.13 12.17
CA LEU A 211 7.04 2.40 11.76
C LEU A 211 7.55 1.48 12.88
N SER A 212 7.60 2.00 14.11
CA SER A 212 8.03 1.21 15.27
C SER A 212 7.07 0.05 15.53
N PHE A 213 5.76 0.30 15.44
CA PHE A 213 4.74 -0.74 15.56
C PHE A 213 4.86 -1.78 14.43
N LEU A 214 5.09 -1.35 13.19
CA LEU A 214 5.30 -2.25 12.05
C LEU A 214 6.53 -3.16 12.26
N PHE A 215 7.64 -2.61 12.74
CA PHE A 215 8.85 -3.38 13.03
C PHE A 215 8.65 -4.37 14.19
N LEU A 216 7.90 -3.96 15.21
CA LEU A 216 7.59 -4.79 16.38
C LEU A 216 6.36 -5.69 16.18
N LEU A 217 5.71 -5.64 15.01
CA LEU A 217 4.49 -6.39 14.70
C LEU A 217 4.64 -7.90 14.97
N PRO A 218 5.75 -8.57 14.58
CA PRO A 218 5.91 -10.00 14.87
C PRO A 218 5.91 -10.31 16.38
N ILE A 219 6.44 -9.41 17.20
CA ILE A 219 6.49 -9.56 18.67
C ILE A 219 5.09 -9.39 19.26
N PHE A 220 4.35 -8.37 18.84
CA PHE A 220 2.98 -8.15 19.30
C PHE A 220 2.02 -9.27 18.89
N LEU A 221 2.24 -9.86 17.71
CA LEU A 221 1.41 -10.95 17.19
C LEU A 221 1.82 -12.32 17.71
N PHE A 222 3.04 -12.51 18.21
CA PHE A 222 3.56 -13.80 18.68
C PHE A 222 2.64 -14.59 19.67
N PRO A 223 1.92 -13.94 20.61
CA PRO A 223 0.99 -14.65 21.49
C PRO A 223 -0.20 -15.28 20.74
N PHE A 224 -0.57 -14.73 19.58
CA PHE A 224 -1.77 -15.10 18.82
C PHE A 224 -1.44 -15.86 17.53
N TYR A 225 -0.27 -15.59 16.95
CA TYR A 225 0.22 -16.14 15.69
C TYR A 225 1.61 -16.71 15.88
N TYR A 226 1.94 -17.76 15.13
CA TYR A 226 3.30 -18.27 15.02
C TYR A 226 3.79 -18.13 13.59
N THR A 227 5.11 -18.13 13.43
CA THR A 227 5.80 -17.95 12.15
C THR A 227 6.79 -19.09 11.93
N GLY A 228 7.27 -19.26 10.69
CA GLY A 228 8.32 -20.23 10.36
C GLY A 228 7.83 -21.64 10.01
N ALA A 229 6.52 -21.88 9.99
CA ALA A 229 5.95 -23.19 9.64
C ALA A 229 5.67 -23.34 8.13
N GLY A 230 5.55 -22.23 7.40
CA GLY A 230 5.16 -22.21 5.99
C GLY A 230 4.58 -20.86 5.60
N ALA A 231 4.18 -20.72 4.35
CA ALA A 231 3.40 -19.60 3.86
C ALA A 231 1.93 -19.98 3.81
N LEU A 232 1.10 -19.33 4.61
CA LEU A 232 -0.34 -19.57 4.68
C LEU A 232 -1.04 -18.85 3.53
N VAL A 233 -1.89 -19.54 2.79
CA VAL A 233 -2.70 -18.99 1.70
C VAL A 233 -3.88 -18.22 2.28
N THR A 234 -3.96 -16.92 1.99
CA THR A 234 -5.09 -16.07 2.39
C THR A 234 -6.15 -16.00 1.28
N GLU A 235 -5.71 -15.80 0.04
CA GLU A 235 -6.59 -15.64 -1.12
C GLU A 235 -5.94 -16.27 -2.37
N VAL A 236 -6.77 -16.82 -3.26
CA VAL A 236 -6.36 -17.34 -4.57
C VAL A 236 -7.24 -16.71 -5.63
N VAL A 237 -6.63 -16.17 -6.68
CA VAL A 237 -7.36 -15.51 -7.77
C VAL A 237 -8.20 -16.54 -8.54
N GLU A 238 -9.51 -16.32 -8.62
CA GLU A 238 -10.43 -17.19 -9.35
C GLU A 238 -10.10 -17.24 -10.85
N GLY A 239 -10.19 -18.44 -11.45
CA GLY A 239 -9.86 -18.66 -12.86
C GLY A 239 -8.37 -18.65 -13.18
N SER A 240 -7.50 -18.47 -12.17
CA SER A 240 -6.05 -18.65 -12.34
C SER A 240 -5.67 -20.14 -12.37
N PRO A 241 -4.48 -20.51 -12.92
CA PRO A 241 -3.98 -21.89 -12.89
C PRO A 241 -3.77 -22.47 -11.49
N SER A 242 -3.72 -21.59 -10.47
CA SER A 242 -3.59 -21.95 -9.05
C SER A 242 -4.94 -22.24 -8.39
N SER A 243 -6.05 -21.91 -9.06
CA SER A 243 -7.41 -22.16 -8.59
C SER A 243 -7.99 -23.45 -9.17
N GLY A 244 -9.01 -24.00 -8.51
CA GLY A 244 -9.75 -25.18 -8.98
C GLY A 244 -9.67 -26.38 -8.03
N PRO A 245 -10.29 -27.52 -8.38
CA PRO A 245 -10.49 -28.64 -7.46
C PRO A 245 -9.19 -29.34 -6.99
N ARG A 246 -8.06 -29.07 -7.66
CA ARG A 246 -6.72 -29.55 -7.29
C ARG A 246 -5.70 -28.41 -7.16
N GLY A 247 -6.22 -27.19 -6.99
CA GLY A 247 -5.43 -25.98 -6.76
C GLY A 247 -5.19 -25.73 -5.28
N LEU A 248 -4.79 -24.51 -4.96
CA LEU A 248 -4.69 -24.02 -3.58
C LEU A 248 -6.02 -23.44 -3.12
N PHE A 249 -6.28 -23.57 -1.82
CA PHE A 249 -7.44 -22.97 -1.16
C PHE A 249 -7.01 -22.03 -0.03
N SER A 250 -7.88 -21.07 0.31
CA SER A 250 -7.67 -20.23 1.50
C SER A 250 -7.57 -21.10 2.75
N GLY A 251 -6.53 -20.87 3.55
CA GLY A 251 -6.19 -21.67 4.72
C GLY A 251 -5.13 -22.75 4.49
N ASP A 252 -4.74 -23.04 3.25
CA ASP A 252 -3.69 -24.02 2.96
C ASP A 252 -2.30 -23.50 3.40
N LEU A 253 -1.47 -24.39 3.96
CA LEU A 253 -0.12 -24.04 4.39
C LEU A 253 0.91 -24.58 3.39
N VAL A 254 1.51 -23.68 2.60
CA VAL A 254 2.57 -24.03 1.66
C VAL A 254 3.89 -24.20 2.42
N THR A 255 4.50 -25.38 2.26
CA THR A 255 5.75 -25.74 2.96
C THR A 255 6.92 -25.97 2.01
N GLN A 256 6.66 -26.25 0.73
CA GLN A 256 7.71 -26.50 -0.26
C GLN A 256 7.28 -26.12 -1.68
N LEU A 257 8.23 -25.59 -2.45
CA LEU A 257 8.14 -25.37 -3.90
C LEU A 257 9.20 -26.23 -4.58
N GLU A 258 8.80 -27.31 -5.23
CA GLU A 258 9.70 -28.37 -5.72
C GLU A 258 10.63 -28.88 -4.62
N ASP A 259 11.93 -28.62 -4.74
CA ASP A 259 12.96 -28.97 -3.76
C ASP A 259 13.29 -27.78 -2.81
N CYS A 260 12.68 -26.61 -3.01
CA CYS A 260 12.90 -25.39 -2.24
C CYS A 260 11.95 -25.31 -1.03
N THR A 261 12.49 -25.30 0.19
CA THR A 261 11.69 -25.21 1.42
C THR A 261 11.16 -23.80 1.65
N VAL A 262 9.88 -23.70 2.03
CA VAL A 262 9.20 -22.43 2.30
C VAL A 262 8.82 -22.37 3.77
N ARG A 263 9.44 -21.47 4.56
CA ARG A 263 9.09 -21.21 5.97
C ARG A 263 8.30 -19.92 6.16
N GLY A 264 8.18 -19.11 5.11
CA GLY A 264 7.41 -17.89 5.08
C GLY A 264 7.33 -17.26 3.68
N VAL A 265 6.73 -16.08 3.60
CA VAL A 265 6.47 -15.38 2.33
C VAL A 265 7.76 -14.99 1.60
N GLN A 266 8.81 -14.62 2.35
CA GLN A 266 10.10 -14.29 1.76
C GLN A 266 10.73 -15.50 1.04
N ASP A 267 10.70 -16.67 1.68
CA ASP A 267 11.21 -17.91 1.07
C ASP A 267 10.42 -18.27 -0.18
N TRP A 268 9.09 -18.12 -0.15
CA TRP A 268 8.25 -18.31 -1.33
C TRP A 268 8.70 -17.43 -2.50
N HIS A 269 8.90 -16.12 -2.28
CA HIS A 269 9.38 -15.21 -3.33
C HIS A 269 10.75 -15.60 -3.85
N SER A 270 11.69 -15.92 -2.95
CA SER A 270 13.04 -16.36 -3.33
C SER A 270 13.01 -17.68 -4.11
N CYS A 271 12.16 -18.65 -3.73
CA CYS A 271 11.99 -19.91 -4.43
C CYS A 271 11.40 -19.71 -5.83
N VAL A 272 10.35 -18.88 -5.99
CA VAL A 272 9.77 -18.57 -7.31
C VAL A 272 10.78 -17.85 -8.20
N GLN A 273 11.52 -16.89 -7.66
CA GLN A 273 12.58 -16.19 -8.39
C GLN A 273 13.67 -17.17 -8.83
N HIS A 274 14.08 -18.09 -7.96
CA HIS A 274 15.05 -19.13 -8.29
C HIS A 274 14.53 -20.05 -9.43
N LEU A 275 13.27 -20.46 -9.39
CA LEU A 275 12.65 -21.28 -10.44
C LEU A 275 12.53 -20.56 -11.79
N SER A 276 12.41 -19.23 -11.78
CA SER A 276 12.38 -18.40 -12.99
C SER A 276 13.71 -18.40 -13.75
N HIS A 277 14.83 -18.31 -13.03
CA HIS A 277 16.16 -18.21 -13.63
C HIS A 277 16.78 -19.57 -13.98
N ASN A 278 16.32 -20.65 -13.33
CA ASN A 278 16.84 -21.99 -13.56
C ASN A 278 16.06 -22.74 -14.66
N PRO A 279 16.73 -23.65 -15.40
CA PRO A 279 16.05 -24.50 -16.35
C PRO A 279 15.14 -25.52 -15.64
N GLN A 280 14.11 -25.96 -16.35
CA GLN A 280 13.13 -26.93 -15.88
C GLN A 280 13.80 -28.24 -15.42
N MET A 281 13.40 -28.74 -14.25
CA MET A 281 13.84 -30.03 -13.72
C MET A 281 13.03 -31.17 -14.35
N GLY A 282 13.70 -32.31 -14.52
CA GLY A 282 13.09 -33.57 -14.95
C GLY A 282 12.79 -34.51 -13.78
N TYR A 283 12.27 -35.69 -14.13
CA TYR A 283 11.80 -36.72 -13.21
C TYR A 283 12.35 -38.10 -13.61
N CYS A 284 12.85 -38.87 -12.64
CA CYS A 284 13.38 -40.21 -12.88
C CYS A 284 12.26 -41.23 -13.08
N VAL A 285 12.16 -41.81 -14.28
CA VAL A 285 11.12 -42.80 -14.60
C VAL A 285 11.75 -44.11 -15.05
N HIS A 286 11.27 -45.23 -14.49
CA HIS A 286 11.71 -46.57 -14.89
C HIS A 286 11.38 -46.85 -16.36
N THR A 287 12.34 -47.42 -17.10
CA THR A 287 12.21 -47.69 -18.53
C THR A 287 11.06 -48.65 -18.87
N ALA A 288 10.70 -49.56 -17.96
CA ALA A 288 9.54 -50.45 -18.12
C ALA A 288 8.21 -49.70 -18.28
N LYS A 289 8.06 -48.51 -17.67
CA LYS A 289 6.85 -47.67 -17.83
C LYS A 289 6.82 -46.95 -19.19
N LEU A 290 7.97 -46.80 -19.86
CA LEU A 290 8.08 -46.12 -21.15
C LEU A 290 7.59 -47.00 -22.31
N GLN A 291 7.83 -48.31 -22.24
CA GLN A 291 7.43 -49.27 -23.28
C GLN A 291 5.91 -49.34 -23.47
N LEU A 292 5.13 -49.11 -22.41
CA LEU A 292 3.66 -49.10 -22.46
C LEU A 292 3.07 -47.86 -23.16
N SER A 293 3.84 -46.77 -23.29
CA SER A 293 3.40 -45.47 -23.81
C SER A 293 3.70 -45.28 -25.31
N TRP A 294 4.47 -46.17 -25.93
CA TRP A 294 4.82 -46.08 -27.37
C TRP A 294 3.65 -46.24 -28.34
N SER A 295 2.44 -46.56 -27.84
CA SER A 295 1.21 -46.65 -28.65
C SER A 295 0.51 -45.30 -28.88
N THR A 296 0.96 -44.22 -28.26
CA THR A 296 0.28 -42.90 -28.29
C THR A 296 1.06 -41.87 -29.10
N GLY A 297 0.68 -41.69 -30.36
CA GLY A 297 0.95 -40.49 -31.17
C GLY A 297 2.38 -40.26 -31.66
N ARG A 298 2.53 -39.66 -32.86
CA ARG A 298 3.81 -39.10 -33.30
C ARG A 298 3.97 -37.72 -32.68
N ALA A 299 5.13 -37.44 -32.08
CA ALA A 299 5.45 -36.11 -31.59
C ALA A 299 5.48 -35.11 -32.75
N PHE A 300 4.80 -33.98 -32.61
CA PHE A 300 4.80 -32.90 -33.59
C PHE A 300 5.17 -31.58 -32.93
N LYS A 301 5.74 -30.67 -33.73
CA LYS A 301 6.13 -29.34 -33.26
C LYS A 301 4.98 -28.37 -33.50
N ARG A 302 4.55 -27.67 -32.45
CA ARG A 302 3.59 -26.56 -32.54
C ARG A 302 4.26 -25.30 -33.10
N LEU A 303 3.44 -24.34 -33.53
CA LEU A 303 3.90 -23.04 -34.03
C LEU A 303 4.65 -22.21 -32.98
N ASP A 304 4.38 -22.44 -31.69
CA ASP A 304 5.06 -21.85 -30.54
C ASP A 304 6.44 -22.48 -30.24
N GLY A 305 6.85 -23.49 -31.03
CA GLY A 305 8.11 -24.20 -30.86
C GLY A 305 8.09 -25.34 -29.84
N THR A 306 6.98 -25.55 -29.12
CA THR A 306 6.80 -26.66 -28.19
C THR A 306 6.55 -27.97 -28.93
N MET A 307 7.01 -29.09 -28.36
CA MET A 307 6.75 -30.42 -28.90
C MET A 307 5.58 -31.05 -28.15
N GLU A 308 4.53 -31.42 -28.88
CA GLU A 308 3.36 -32.11 -28.35
C GLU A 308 3.35 -33.56 -28.81
N CYS A 309 3.22 -34.48 -27.86
CA CYS A 309 3.16 -35.91 -28.11
C CYS A 309 1.92 -36.57 -27.50
N CYS A 310 1.12 -35.82 -26.73
CA CYS A 310 -0.14 -36.28 -26.17
C CYS A 310 -1.29 -35.98 -27.15
N GLY A 311 -2.20 -36.94 -27.33
CA GLY A 311 -3.43 -36.71 -28.08
C GLY A 311 -4.41 -35.85 -27.29
N ASN A 312 -5.38 -35.26 -27.98
CA ASN A 312 -6.34 -34.28 -27.42
C ASN A 312 -7.37 -34.85 -26.42
N ASN A 313 -7.21 -36.11 -25.98
CA ASN A 313 -8.22 -36.85 -25.21
C ASN A 313 -8.01 -36.81 -23.69
N SER A 314 -6.92 -36.22 -23.18
CA SER A 314 -6.60 -36.24 -21.74
C SER A 314 -6.00 -34.92 -21.28
N LEU A 315 -6.66 -34.27 -20.30
CA LEU A 315 -6.19 -33.03 -19.66
C LEU A 315 -5.12 -33.28 -18.58
N THR A 316 -4.80 -34.55 -18.28
CA THR A 316 -3.87 -34.93 -17.19
C THR A 316 -2.52 -35.45 -17.68
N ASP A 317 -2.37 -35.61 -18.98
CA ASP A 317 -1.15 -36.18 -19.57
C ASP A 317 -0.25 -35.07 -20.06
N PHE A 318 1.05 -35.28 -19.87
CA PHE A 318 2.06 -34.29 -20.22
C PHE A 318 3.12 -34.93 -21.12
N CYS A 319 3.63 -34.15 -22.06
CA CYS A 319 4.68 -34.62 -22.96
C CYS A 319 6.04 -34.45 -22.29
N PHE A 320 6.80 -35.53 -22.18
CA PHE A 320 8.15 -35.54 -21.64
C PHE A 320 9.16 -35.86 -22.72
N SER A 321 10.28 -35.14 -22.68
CA SER A 321 11.46 -35.38 -23.52
C SER A 321 12.51 -36.15 -22.74
N TYR A 322 13.21 -37.07 -23.39
CA TYR A 322 14.33 -37.80 -22.81
C TYR A 322 15.37 -38.09 -23.89
N SER A 323 16.63 -38.26 -23.48
CA SER A 323 17.72 -38.64 -24.38
C SER A 323 18.16 -40.06 -24.08
N ASN A 324 18.20 -40.90 -25.12
CA ASN A 324 18.88 -42.19 -25.07
C ASN A 324 20.37 -41.99 -25.42
N ASN A 325 21.24 -42.95 -25.13
CA ASN A 325 22.70 -42.88 -25.38
C ASN A 325 23.12 -42.63 -26.85
N VAL A 326 22.17 -42.42 -27.77
CA VAL A 326 22.32 -42.26 -29.22
C VAL A 326 21.92 -40.85 -29.69
N GLU A 327 22.02 -39.83 -28.82
CA GLU A 327 21.82 -38.39 -29.09
C GLU A 327 20.46 -37.94 -29.66
N SER A 328 19.51 -38.84 -29.93
CA SER A 328 18.17 -38.46 -30.37
C SER A 328 17.27 -38.10 -29.18
N LYS A 329 16.76 -36.86 -29.18
CA LYS A 329 15.69 -36.43 -28.26
C LYS A 329 14.39 -37.14 -28.64
N LEU A 330 13.93 -38.01 -27.75
CA LEU A 330 12.69 -38.76 -27.87
C LEU A 330 11.62 -38.13 -26.98
N PHE A 331 10.35 -38.40 -27.30
CA PHE A 331 9.19 -37.86 -26.59
C PHE A 331 8.23 -38.97 -26.19
N THR A 332 7.60 -38.84 -25.03
CA THR A 332 6.62 -39.79 -24.51
C THR A 332 5.52 -39.06 -23.75
N CYS A 333 4.29 -39.53 -23.88
CA CYS A 333 3.13 -38.99 -23.18
C CYS A 333 2.88 -39.81 -21.90
N LEU A 334 2.93 -39.16 -20.74
CA LEU A 334 2.72 -39.82 -19.45
C LEU A 334 1.77 -39.01 -18.56
N PRO A 335 0.96 -39.66 -17.70
CA PRO A 335 0.17 -38.98 -16.70
C PRO A 335 1.08 -38.22 -15.72
N VAL A 336 0.94 -36.89 -15.67
CA VAL A 336 1.90 -36.01 -14.99
C VAL A 336 1.97 -36.31 -13.49
N ARG A 337 0.82 -36.43 -12.82
CA ARG A 337 0.73 -36.60 -11.37
C ARG A 337 1.34 -37.91 -10.90
N LYS A 338 1.01 -39.03 -11.57
CA LYS A 338 1.60 -40.35 -11.27
C LYS A 338 3.10 -40.38 -11.50
N THR A 339 3.59 -39.61 -12.47
CA THR A 339 5.01 -39.51 -12.78
C THR A 339 5.73 -38.77 -11.67
N ILE A 340 5.24 -37.60 -11.27
CA ILE A 340 5.88 -36.72 -10.27
C ILE A 340 5.81 -37.29 -8.84
N GLU A 341 4.69 -37.88 -8.44
CA GLU A 341 4.51 -38.43 -7.09
C GLU A 341 5.42 -39.65 -6.83
N ALA A 342 5.72 -40.42 -7.88
CA ALA A 342 6.46 -41.67 -7.79
C ALA A 342 7.96 -41.54 -8.14
N SER A 343 8.46 -40.34 -8.43
CA SER A 343 9.82 -40.13 -8.95
C SER A 343 10.62 -39.06 -8.22
N ARG A 344 11.93 -39.25 -8.23
CA ARG A 344 12.92 -38.25 -7.80
C ARG A 344 13.15 -37.23 -8.92
N THR A 345 13.45 -35.99 -8.57
CA THR A 345 13.85 -34.94 -9.52
C THR A 345 15.25 -35.21 -10.09
N CYS A 346 15.49 -34.85 -11.35
CA CYS A 346 16.75 -35.06 -12.05
C CYS A 346 17.04 -33.94 -13.05
N ARG A 347 18.31 -33.74 -13.40
CA ARG A 347 18.75 -32.91 -14.54
C ARG A 347 19.30 -33.77 -15.67
N THR A 348 19.91 -34.89 -15.33
CA THR A 348 20.60 -35.78 -16.26
C THR A 348 20.31 -37.24 -15.94
N ASN A 349 20.56 -38.14 -16.89
CA ASN A 349 20.35 -39.58 -16.70
C ASN A 349 21.19 -40.17 -15.57
N THR A 350 22.34 -39.56 -15.22
CA THR A 350 23.20 -40.03 -14.12
C THR A 350 22.54 -39.85 -12.75
N ASP A 351 21.68 -38.83 -12.59
CA ASP A 351 20.98 -38.57 -11.32
C ASP A 351 20.02 -39.71 -10.96
N CYS A 352 19.58 -40.48 -11.96
CA CYS A 352 18.62 -41.57 -11.81
C CYS A 352 19.27 -42.94 -11.58
N GLN A 353 20.61 -43.07 -11.71
CA GLN A 353 21.34 -44.36 -11.65
C GLN A 353 21.47 -44.97 -10.25
N THR A 354 20.67 -44.52 -9.28
CA THR A 354 20.80 -44.92 -7.87
C THR A 354 20.03 -46.19 -7.50
N ASP A 355 19.14 -46.68 -8.38
CA ASP A 355 18.33 -47.88 -8.16
C ASP A 355 18.79 -49.07 -9.01
N PHE A 356 18.57 -50.30 -8.52
CA PHE A 356 18.84 -51.57 -9.23
C PHE A 356 18.08 -51.74 -10.56
N THR A 357 17.18 -50.82 -10.89
CA THR A 357 16.35 -50.85 -12.10
C THR A 357 16.71 -49.69 -13.03
N PRO A 358 16.81 -49.92 -14.35
CA PRO A 358 17.15 -48.87 -15.31
C PRO A 358 16.06 -47.78 -15.33
N SER A 359 16.47 -46.55 -15.05
CA SER A 359 15.63 -45.35 -15.03
C SER A 359 16.27 -44.25 -15.89
N LEU A 360 15.45 -43.43 -16.51
CA LEU A 360 15.87 -42.30 -17.35
C LEU A 360 15.31 -41.00 -16.80
N CYS A 361 16.03 -39.91 -17.06
CA CYS A 361 15.57 -38.58 -16.68
C CYS A 361 14.63 -38.02 -17.76
N LEU A 362 13.37 -37.82 -17.40
CA LEU A 362 12.33 -37.28 -18.27
C LEU A 362 12.10 -35.80 -17.94
N ILE A 363 12.32 -34.92 -18.92
CA ILE A 363 12.16 -33.47 -18.76
C ILE A 363 10.88 -33.03 -19.47
N PRO A 364 9.92 -32.36 -18.80
CA PRO A 364 8.68 -31.93 -19.44
C PRO A 364 8.96 -30.98 -20.61
N SER A 365 8.31 -31.24 -21.75
CA SER A 365 8.41 -30.46 -22.98
C SER A 365 7.57 -29.18 -22.83
N LEU A 366 8.24 -28.10 -22.44
CA LEU A 366 7.65 -26.80 -22.17
C LEU A 366 8.37 -25.69 -22.96
N GLU A 367 7.71 -24.55 -23.11
CA GLU A 367 8.34 -23.35 -23.64
C GLU A 367 9.42 -22.84 -22.68
N ASN A 368 10.45 -22.18 -23.19
CA ASN A 368 11.61 -21.78 -22.40
C ASN A 368 11.29 -20.85 -21.20
N GLN A 369 10.13 -20.18 -21.21
CA GLN A 369 9.69 -19.30 -20.10
C GLN A 369 8.60 -19.94 -19.21
N THR A 370 8.00 -21.06 -19.65
CA THR A 370 6.99 -21.78 -18.86
C THR A 370 7.66 -22.86 -18.02
N ARG A 371 7.10 -23.10 -16.83
CA ARG A 371 7.61 -24.08 -15.88
C ARG A 371 6.46 -24.95 -15.38
N LEU A 372 6.79 -26.20 -15.09
CA LEU A 372 5.96 -27.11 -14.30
C LEU A 372 6.52 -27.09 -12.88
N ILE A 373 5.72 -26.58 -11.93
CA ILE A 373 6.10 -26.35 -10.54
C ILE A 373 5.14 -27.13 -9.64
N ARG A 374 5.69 -28.00 -8.80
CA ARG A 374 5.01 -28.71 -7.73
C ARG A 374 5.01 -27.87 -6.45
N VAL A 375 3.83 -27.59 -5.94
CA VAL A 375 3.63 -26.85 -4.69
C VAL A 375 3.11 -27.83 -3.63
N LYS A 376 3.85 -28.00 -2.54
CA LYS A 376 3.46 -28.88 -1.44
C LYS A 376 2.75 -28.10 -0.34
N HIS A 377 1.53 -28.53 -0.04
CA HIS A 377 0.67 -27.93 0.98
C HIS A 377 -0.05 -29.03 1.77
N PRO A 378 0.63 -29.68 2.73
CA PRO A 378 0.00 -30.75 3.52
C PRO A 378 -1.15 -30.19 4.36
N PRO A 379 -2.23 -30.97 4.60
CA PRO A 379 -2.38 -32.40 4.31
C PRO A 379 -2.90 -32.75 2.91
N GLN A 380 -3.21 -31.77 2.06
CA GLN A 380 -3.76 -32.01 0.73
C GLN A 380 -2.68 -32.51 -0.26
N THR A 381 -3.13 -33.06 -1.38
CA THR A 381 -2.25 -33.50 -2.46
C THR A 381 -1.59 -32.32 -3.15
N ASP A 382 -0.31 -32.43 -3.47
CA ASP A 382 0.47 -31.38 -4.14
C ASP A 382 -0.27 -30.73 -5.31
N MET A 383 -0.29 -29.39 -5.36
CA MET A 383 -0.74 -28.63 -6.51
C MET A 383 0.34 -28.64 -7.59
N LEU A 384 -0.07 -28.83 -8.84
CA LEU A 384 0.81 -28.70 -10.00
C LEU A 384 0.46 -27.42 -10.75
N PHE A 385 1.41 -26.49 -10.80
CA PHE A 385 1.29 -25.24 -11.52
C PHE A 385 2.02 -25.33 -12.86
N VAL A 386 1.35 -24.91 -13.94
CA VAL A 386 1.94 -24.82 -15.29
C VAL A 386 1.77 -23.40 -15.80
N GLY A 387 2.89 -22.74 -16.08
CA GLY A 387 2.88 -21.37 -16.62
C GLY A 387 4.15 -20.61 -16.30
N TYR A 388 4.08 -19.29 -16.45
CA TYR A 388 5.18 -18.39 -16.08
C TYR A 388 5.30 -18.33 -14.55
N PRO A 389 6.49 -18.53 -13.97
CA PRO A 389 6.68 -18.47 -12.51
C PRO A 389 6.20 -17.15 -11.89
N SER A 390 6.30 -16.04 -12.60
CA SER A 390 5.76 -14.73 -12.15
C SER A 390 4.25 -14.76 -11.93
N HIS A 391 3.49 -15.50 -12.75
CA HIS A 391 2.04 -15.59 -12.59
C HIS A 391 1.65 -16.33 -11.30
N LEU A 392 2.45 -17.33 -10.89
CA LEU A 392 2.24 -18.03 -9.63
C LEU A 392 2.29 -17.05 -8.44
N GLN A 393 3.25 -16.13 -8.44
CA GLN A 393 3.40 -15.10 -7.41
C GLN A 393 2.21 -14.14 -7.31
N TYR A 394 1.57 -13.79 -8.41
CA TYR A 394 0.41 -12.88 -8.41
C TYR A 394 -0.94 -13.60 -8.25
N SER A 395 -0.98 -14.91 -8.47
CA SER A 395 -2.21 -15.72 -8.38
C SER A 395 -2.60 -16.10 -6.95
N VAL A 396 -1.67 -16.02 -6.00
CA VAL A 396 -1.84 -16.47 -4.62
C VAL A 396 -1.36 -15.38 -3.67
N SER A 397 -2.21 -15.00 -2.73
CA SER A 397 -1.86 -14.12 -1.62
C SER A 397 -1.49 -14.95 -0.40
N LEU A 398 -0.38 -14.59 0.25
CA LEU A 398 0.26 -15.38 1.28
C LEU A 398 0.57 -14.52 2.51
N THR A 399 0.51 -15.15 3.69
CA THR A 399 0.96 -14.57 4.95
C THR A 399 1.93 -15.53 5.66
N GLY A 400 2.93 -14.97 6.35
CA GLY A 400 3.85 -15.75 7.18
C GLY A 400 3.32 -16.03 8.58
N PHE A 401 2.15 -15.48 8.91
CA PHE A 401 1.53 -15.59 10.22
C PHE A 401 0.45 -16.67 10.20
N VAL A 402 0.65 -17.72 11.00
CA VAL A 402 -0.33 -18.79 11.15
C VAL A 402 -1.05 -18.63 12.48
N PRO A 403 -2.40 -18.59 12.51
CA PRO A 403 -3.16 -18.40 13.75
C PRO A 403 -2.97 -19.60 14.69
N ARG A 404 -2.74 -19.33 15.98
CA ARG A 404 -2.66 -20.38 17.02
C ARG A 404 -4.04 -20.90 17.44
N LEU A 405 -5.07 -20.07 17.28
CA LEU A 405 -6.44 -20.33 17.70
C LEU A 405 -7.36 -20.18 16.49
N ALA A 406 -8.29 -21.11 16.31
CA ALA A 406 -9.14 -21.17 15.11
C ALA A 406 -10.09 -19.96 14.94
N PHE A 407 -10.38 -19.20 16.00
CA PHE A 407 -11.23 -18.00 15.91
C PHE A 407 -10.48 -16.77 15.36
N LEU A 408 -9.15 -16.81 15.32
CA LEU A 408 -8.34 -15.70 14.84
C LEU A 408 -8.36 -15.65 13.31
N HIS A 409 -8.70 -14.49 12.76
CA HIS A 409 -8.77 -14.31 11.30
C HIS A 409 -7.36 -14.24 10.69
N PRO A 410 -7.04 -15.06 9.67
CA PRO A 410 -5.70 -15.11 9.07
C PRO A 410 -5.26 -13.78 8.44
N ASP A 411 -6.22 -12.94 8.04
CA ASP A 411 -5.92 -11.64 7.41
C ASP A 411 -5.55 -10.53 8.41
N LEU A 412 -5.82 -10.68 9.72
CA LEU A 412 -5.59 -9.61 10.69
C LEU A 412 -4.14 -9.06 10.66
N PRO A 413 -3.08 -9.89 10.61
CA PRO A 413 -1.71 -9.40 10.46
C PRO A 413 -1.50 -8.57 9.19
N VAL A 414 -2.06 -9.03 8.06
CA VAL A 414 -1.96 -8.35 6.77
C VAL A 414 -2.72 -7.02 6.79
N MET A 415 -3.89 -6.97 7.42
CA MET A 415 -4.67 -5.75 7.60
C MET A 415 -3.92 -4.72 8.46
N LEU A 416 -3.33 -5.14 9.58
CA LEU A 416 -2.54 -4.26 10.45
C LEU A 416 -1.29 -3.74 9.74
N GLU A 417 -0.54 -4.61 9.07
CA GLU A 417 0.63 -4.24 8.29
C GLU A 417 0.27 -3.22 7.19
N THR A 418 -0.78 -3.50 6.42
CA THR A 418 -1.27 -2.63 5.35
C THR A 418 -1.70 -1.28 5.90
N PHE A 419 -2.49 -1.26 6.98
CA PHE A 419 -2.93 -0.04 7.64
C PHE A 419 -1.74 0.81 8.14
N CYS A 420 -0.75 0.18 8.77
CA CYS A 420 0.44 0.88 9.24
C CYS A 420 1.28 1.45 8.09
N LYS A 421 1.44 0.72 6.98
CA LYS A 421 2.10 1.25 5.76
C LYS A 421 1.39 2.49 5.24
N TYR A 422 0.05 2.49 5.20
CA TYR A 422 -0.72 3.67 4.83
C TYR A 422 -0.58 4.82 5.82
N LEU A 423 -0.61 4.56 7.13
CA LEU A 423 -0.39 5.59 8.14
C LEU A 423 0.98 6.25 7.99
N VAL A 424 2.05 5.47 7.81
CA VAL A 424 3.41 6.00 7.61
C VAL A 424 3.47 6.86 6.34
N SER A 425 2.95 6.33 5.23
CA SER A 425 3.01 7.04 3.94
C SER A 425 2.18 8.33 3.96
N LEU A 426 0.94 8.27 4.43
CA LEU A 426 0.00 9.39 4.35
C LEU A 426 0.26 10.43 5.42
N SER A 427 0.60 10.03 6.65
CA SER A 427 0.98 10.99 7.69
C SER A 427 2.29 11.69 7.33
N GLY A 428 3.25 10.98 6.74
CA GLY A 428 4.50 11.55 6.27
C GLY A 428 4.29 12.55 5.13
N ALA A 429 3.47 12.19 4.14
CA ALA A 429 3.08 13.09 3.05
C ALA A 429 2.35 14.34 3.59
N LEU A 430 1.42 14.16 4.54
CA LEU A 430 0.68 15.27 5.16
C LEU A 430 1.61 16.19 5.97
N ALA A 431 2.64 15.64 6.63
CA ALA A 431 3.68 16.43 7.30
C ALA A 431 4.50 17.26 6.29
N VAL A 432 4.94 16.64 5.20
CA VAL A 432 5.71 17.34 4.15
C VAL A 432 4.87 18.44 3.51
N VAL A 433 3.66 18.13 3.06
CA VAL A 433 2.77 19.07 2.36
C VAL A 433 2.43 20.26 3.25
N ASN A 434 2.02 20.04 4.50
CA ASN A 434 1.71 21.14 5.42
C ASN A 434 2.94 21.94 5.85
N ALA A 435 4.15 21.38 5.76
CA ALA A 435 5.37 22.14 6.03
C ALA A 435 5.78 23.08 4.87
N VAL A 436 5.31 22.85 3.64
CA VAL A 436 5.68 23.70 2.48
C VAL A 436 5.14 25.11 2.68
N PRO A 437 5.94 26.17 2.47
CA PRO A 437 5.46 27.55 2.49
C PRO A 437 4.56 27.81 1.28
N CYS A 438 3.28 27.47 1.42
CA CYS A 438 2.26 27.52 0.38
C CYS A 438 0.97 28.12 0.94
N PHE A 439 0.22 28.84 0.11
CA PHE A 439 -1.05 29.42 0.53
C PHE A 439 -2.04 28.34 1.01
N ALA A 440 -2.82 28.68 2.04
CA ALA A 440 -3.85 27.82 2.64
C ALA A 440 -3.37 26.53 3.33
N LEU A 441 -2.06 26.39 3.57
CA LEU A 441 -1.46 25.32 4.38
C LEU A 441 -0.77 25.91 5.62
N ASP A 442 -0.43 25.08 6.61
CA ASP A 442 0.25 25.56 7.83
C ASP A 442 1.57 26.27 7.54
N GLY A 443 2.29 25.83 6.51
CA GLY A 443 3.55 26.40 6.08
C GLY A 443 3.45 27.89 5.73
N GLN A 444 2.26 28.39 5.37
CA GLN A 444 2.01 29.82 5.25
C GLN A 444 2.26 30.53 6.58
N TRP A 445 1.56 30.07 7.62
CA TRP A 445 1.60 30.66 8.94
C TRP A 445 2.94 30.41 9.64
N MET A 446 3.56 29.24 9.41
CA MET A 446 4.92 28.94 9.86
C MET A 446 5.92 29.92 9.25
N LEU A 447 5.86 30.19 7.95
CA LEU A 447 6.76 31.14 7.30
C LEU A 447 6.55 32.55 7.83
N THR A 448 5.31 33.02 7.93
CA THR A 448 5.02 34.36 8.43
C THR A 448 5.56 34.55 9.86
N ALA A 449 5.28 33.60 10.76
CA ALA A 449 5.78 33.66 12.13
C ALA A 449 7.32 33.54 12.19
N PHE A 450 7.94 32.73 11.31
CA PHE A 450 9.40 32.62 11.19
C PHE A 450 10.05 33.93 10.74
N LEU A 451 9.48 34.60 9.73
CA LEU A 451 10.00 35.87 9.24
C LEU A 451 9.84 36.97 10.30
N GLU A 452 8.73 37.00 11.04
CA GLU A 452 8.56 37.93 12.16
C GLU A 452 9.54 37.66 13.31
N ALA A 453 9.81 36.38 13.63
CA ALA A 453 10.75 36.01 14.68
C ALA A 453 12.21 36.36 14.33
N THR A 454 12.61 36.23 13.06
CA THR A 454 14.03 36.31 12.65
C THR A 454 14.41 37.64 12.02
N LEU A 455 13.54 38.23 11.18
CA LEU A 455 13.84 39.43 10.40
C LEU A 455 13.30 40.71 11.02
N SER A 456 12.58 40.65 12.14
CA SER A 456 12.08 41.86 12.82
C SER A 456 13.19 42.82 13.27
N SER A 457 14.39 42.30 13.57
CA SER A 457 15.56 43.09 13.93
C SER A 457 16.30 43.69 12.74
N VAL A 458 16.25 43.02 11.58
CA VAL A 458 17.00 43.41 10.36
C VAL A 458 16.15 44.29 9.42
N ILE A 459 14.86 43.97 9.30
CA ILE A 459 13.90 44.68 8.46
C ILE A 459 12.78 45.18 9.36
N PRO A 460 12.87 46.44 9.85
CA PRO A 460 11.87 46.99 10.78
C PRO A 460 10.49 47.11 10.15
N GLU A 461 10.44 47.45 8.85
CA GLU A 461 9.20 47.64 8.10
C GLU A 461 8.46 46.32 7.88
N ARG A 462 7.27 46.21 8.49
CA ARG A 462 6.39 45.05 8.36
C ARG A 462 6.00 44.78 6.91
N ASN A 463 5.73 45.82 6.13
CA ASN A 463 5.32 45.70 4.73
C ASN A 463 6.38 44.98 3.88
N ASN A 464 7.67 45.25 4.11
CA ASN A 464 8.74 44.58 3.38
C ASN A 464 8.88 43.10 3.77
N ARG A 465 8.65 42.76 5.04
CA ARG A 465 8.63 41.36 5.49
C ARG A 465 7.44 40.59 4.88
N GLU A 466 6.27 41.20 4.83
CA GLU A 466 5.09 40.62 4.19
C GLU A 466 5.29 40.43 2.69
N LEU A 467 5.94 41.37 2.01
CA LEU A 467 6.31 41.24 0.60
C LEU A 467 7.28 40.07 0.35
N ILE A 468 8.31 39.92 1.20
CA ILE A 468 9.24 38.79 1.13
C ILE A 468 8.49 37.48 1.34
N GLY A 469 7.64 37.42 2.37
CA GLY A 469 6.78 36.26 2.65
C GLY A 469 5.92 35.90 1.44
N PHE A 470 5.27 36.88 0.82
CA PHE A 470 4.44 36.69 -0.37
C PHE A 470 5.19 36.01 -1.52
N PHE A 471 6.43 36.43 -1.83
CA PHE A 471 7.21 35.79 -2.90
C PHE A 471 7.60 34.34 -2.58
N PHE A 472 7.96 34.04 -1.32
CA PHE A 472 8.22 32.67 -0.90
C PHE A 472 6.96 31.79 -0.98
N LEU A 473 5.81 32.31 -0.56
CA LEU A 473 4.52 31.61 -0.64
C LEU A 473 4.11 31.35 -2.09
N LEU A 474 4.31 32.34 -2.98
CA LEU A 474 4.05 32.19 -4.40
C LEU A 474 4.94 31.09 -5.00
N GLY A 475 6.24 31.11 -4.69
CA GLY A 475 7.19 30.10 -5.15
C GLY A 475 6.85 28.69 -4.65
N GLY A 476 6.53 28.54 -3.37
CA GLY A 476 6.14 27.25 -2.79
C GLY A 476 4.80 26.74 -3.34
N SER A 477 3.84 27.62 -3.55
CA SER A 477 2.54 27.27 -4.18
C SER A 477 2.72 26.82 -5.63
N ALA A 478 3.55 27.52 -6.40
CA ALA A 478 3.88 27.13 -7.78
C ALA A 478 4.61 25.78 -7.82
N LEU A 479 5.55 25.55 -6.90
CA LEU A 479 6.29 24.28 -6.78
C LEU A 479 5.36 23.11 -6.45
N LEU A 480 4.45 23.28 -5.50
CA LEU A 480 3.47 22.25 -5.14
C LEU A 480 2.51 21.98 -6.31
N ALA A 481 1.96 23.03 -6.93
CA ALA A 481 1.07 22.91 -8.07
C ALA A 481 1.74 22.17 -9.25
N ALA A 482 3.00 22.48 -9.55
CA ALA A 482 3.76 21.79 -10.60
C ALA A 482 3.96 20.30 -10.30
N ASN A 483 4.31 19.93 -9.06
CA ASN A 483 4.44 18.53 -8.64
C ASN A 483 3.11 17.78 -8.77
N VAL A 484 2.00 18.38 -8.31
CA VAL A 484 0.67 17.76 -8.40
C VAL A 484 0.23 17.60 -9.86
N ALA A 485 0.40 18.64 -10.69
CA ALA A 485 0.01 18.60 -12.09
C ALA A 485 0.79 17.54 -12.88
N LEU A 486 2.12 17.47 -12.69
CA LEU A 486 2.96 16.46 -13.34
C LEU A 486 2.69 15.05 -12.80
N GLY A 487 2.48 14.91 -11.50
CA GLY A 487 2.11 13.63 -10.88
C GLY A 487 0.78 13.09 -11.43
N LEU A 488 -0.23 13.96 -11.56
CA LEU A 488 -1.50 13.59 -12.19
C LEU A 488 -1.31 13.23 -13.66
N TRP A 489 -0.57 14.04 -14.43
CA TRP A 489 -0.28 13.75 -15.83
C TRP A 489 0.37 12.38 -16.01
N MET A 490 1.37 12.04 -15.19
CA MET A 490 2.07 10.76 -15.27
C MET A 490 1.16 9.56 -14.98
N VAL A 491 0.14 9.75 -14.14
CA VAL A 491 -0.84 8.72 -13.79
C VAL A 491 -1.94 8.59 -14.85
N THR A 492 -2.27 9.66 -15.58
CA THR A 492 -3.37 9.66 -16.58
C THR A 492 -2.92 9.50 -18.03
N ALA A 493 -1.71 9.93 -18.37
CA ALA A 493 -1.21 9.98 -19.75
C ALA A 493 -0.30 8.79 -20.12
N ARG A 494 0.12 7.99 -19.13
CA ARG A 494 0.71 6.66 -19.32
C ARG A 494 -0.31 5.60 -18.91
#